data_AF-A0A1G2HSN3-F1
#
_entry.id   AF-A0A1G2HSN3-F1
#
_cell.length_a   1.000
_cell.length_b   1.000
_cell.length_c   1.000
_cell.angle_alpha   90.00
_cell.angle_beta   90.00
_cell.angle_gamma   90.00
#
_symmetry.space_group_name_H-M   'P 1'
#
loop_
_entity.id
_entity.type
_entity.pdbx_description
1 polymer ?
#
loop_
_entity_poly.entity_id
_entity_poly.type
_entity_poly.pdbx_seq_one_letter_code
_entity_poly.pdbx_strand_id
1 'polypeptide(L)' 'MIRFARENKYDTAYLISSDTDLVPAVEEVRAFGKEVCYVGISKGQSFGLSKSANNVILLRTEEIEKFLKFED' A
#
# COMPACT_ATOMS: atom_id res chain seq x y z
N MET A 1 -1.52 5.03 9.47
CA MET A 1 -0.12 5.10 8.99
C MET A 1 0.66 6.18 9.74
N ILE A 2 0.48 7.48 9.43
CA ILE A 2 1.28 8.62 9.96
C ILE A 2 1.52 8.61 11.49
N ARG A 3 0.46 8.59 12.31
CA ARG A 3 0.60 8.62 13.78
C ARG A 3 1.53 7.52 14.30
N PHE A 4 1.36 6.31 13.78
CA PHE A 4 2.13 5.14 14.21
C PHE A 4 3.56 5.14 13.66
N ALA A 5 3.82 5.76 12.50
CA ALA A 5 5.19 6.02 12.04
C ALA A 5 5.92 6.94 13.02
N ARG A 6 5.28 8.06 13.38
CA ARG A 6 5.83 9.06 14.31
C ARG A 6 6.09 8.47 15.70
N GLU A 7 5.18 7.62 16.17
CA GLU A 7 5.33 6.89 17.44
C GLU A 7 6.26 5.66 17.34
N ASN A 8 6.92 5.46 16.20
CA ASN A 8 7.86 4.37 15.93
C ASN A 8 7.27 2.97 16.20
N LYS A 9 6.00 2.74 15.84
CA LYS A 9 5.26 1.49 16.11
C LYS A 9 5.42 0.42 15.03
N TYR A 10 6.03 0.76 13.91
CA TYR A 10 6.32 -0.14 12.81
C TYR A 10 7.52 0.35 12.01
N ASP A 11 8.11 -0.53 11.21
CA ASP A 11 9.18 -0.20 10.26
C ASP A 11 8.65 -0.10 8.83
N THR A 12 7.72 -0.99 8.47
CA THR A 12 7.08 -1.04 7.15
C THR A 12 5.57 -0.93 7.26
N ALA A 13 4.96 -0.08 6.43
CA ALA A 13 3.52 -0.04 6.22
C ALA A 13 3.15 -0.68 4.89
N TYR A 14 2.21 -1.64 4.90
CA TYR A 14 1.55 -2.13 3.70
C TYR A 14 0.27 -1.33 3.47
N LEU A 15 0.26 -0.47 2.46
CA LEU A 15 -0.87 0.39 2.12
C LEU A 15 -1.72 -0.28 1.04
N ILE A 16 -2.86 -0.84 1.42
CA ILE A 16 -3.85 -1.41 0.51
C ILE A 16 -4.93 -0.35 0.24
N SER A 17 -4.81 0.38 -0.87
CA SER A 17 -5.76 1.43 -1.28
C SER A 17 -5.51 1.85 -2.73
N SER A 18 -6.53 2.29 -3.48
CA SER A 18 -6.36 2.96 -4.78
C SER A 18 -6.50 4.49 -4.70
N ASP A 19 -6.71 5.04 -3.51
CA ASP A 19 -6.90 6.48 -3.31
C ASP A 19 -5.59 7.26 -3.49
N THR A 20 -5.53 8.07 -4.54
CA THR A 20 -4.33 8.82 -4.90
C THR A 20 -4.11 10.02 -3.98
N ASP A 21 -5.13 10.47 -3.25
CA ASP A 21 -5.00 11.57 -2.29
C ASP A 21 -4.16 11.18 -1.05
N LEU A 22 -3.82 9.90 -0.91
CA LEU A 22 -2.91 9.40 0.13
C LEU A 22 -1.42 9.61 -0.19
N VAL A 23 -1.06 10.10 -1.39
CA VAL A 23 0.34 10.36 -1.76
C VAL A 23 1.08 11.23 -0.73
N PRO A 24 0.53 12.36 -0.24
CA PRO A 24 1.21 13.16 0.79
C PRO A 24 1.42 12.39 2.11
N ALA A 25 0.48 11.51 2.47
CA ALA A 25 0.63 10.67 3.67
C ALA A 25 1.72 9.61 3.51
N VAL A 26 1.92 9.09 2.30
CA VAL A 26 3.03 8.18 1.98
C VAL A 26 4.36 8.90 2.09
N GLU A 27 4.46 10.10 1.51
CA GLU A 27 5.68 10.91 1.55
C GLU A 27 6.06 11.31 2.99
N GLU A 28 5.09 11.72 3.81
CA GLU A 28 5.30 12.05 5.23
C GLU A 28 5.82 10.84 6.01
N VAL A 29 5.25 9.65 5.79
CA VAL A 29 5.67 8.42 6.47
C VAL A 29 7.08 8.02 6.05
N ARG A 30 7.42 8.17 4.77
CA ARG A 30 8.78 7.96 4.27
C ARG A 30 9.77 8.96 4.84
N ALA A 31 9.37 10.21 5.05
CA ALA A 31 10.21 11.22 5.69
C ALA A 31 10.54 10.87 7.16
N PHE A 32 9.69 10.12 7.85
CA PHE A 32 10.02 9.52 9.16
C PHE A 32 10.96 8.31 9.10
N GLY A 33 11.51 7.99 7.92
CA GLY A 33 12.40 6.85 7.70
C GLY A 33 11.69 5.50 7.69
N LYS A 34 10.36 5.49 7.49
CA LYS A 34 9.57 4.25 7.38
C LYS A 34 9.45 3.81 5.94
N GLU A 35 9.40 2.49 5.75
CA GLU A 35 9.14 1.90 4.44
C GLU A 35 7.63 1.87 4.17
N VAL A 36 7.23 2.24 2.96
CA VAL A 36 5.85 2.09 2.50
C VAL A 36 5.82 1.15 1.30
N CYS A 37 5.09 0.05 1.44
CA CYS A 37 4.76 -0.86 0.36
C CYS A 37 3.32 -0.58 -0.08
N TYR A 38 3.15 -0.03 -1.27
CA TYR A 38 1.83 0.09 -1.88
C TYR A 38 1.40 -1.29 -2.41
N VAL A 39 0.20 -1.71 -2.01
CA VAL A 39 -0.45 -2.94 -2.49
C VAL A 39 -1.71 -2.55 -3.25
N GLY A 40 -1.74 -2.87 -4.54
CA GLY A 40 -2.85 -2.54 -5.43
C GLY A 40 -3.29 -3.73 -6.27
N ILE A 41 -4.24 -3.48 -7.17
CA ILE A 41 -4.69 -4.46 -8.17
C ILE A 41 -4.26 -3.96 -9.55
N SER A 42 -3.74 -4.84 -10.41
CA SER A 42 -3.16 -4.43 -11.70
C SER A 42 -4.10 -3.60 -12.57
N LYS A 43 -5.40 -3.93 -12.61
CA LYS A 43 -6.41 -3.22 -13.42
C LYS A 43 -6.81 -1.85 -12.85
N GLY A 44 -6.56 -1.61 -11.56
CA GLY A 44 -6.99 -0.41 -10.82
C GLY A 44 -5.82 0.30 -10.12
N GLN A 45 -4.61 0.14 -10.65
CA GLN A 45 -3.41 0.66 -10.03
C GLN A 45 -3.45 2.19 -9.88
N SER A 46 -3.19 2.69 -8.67
CA SER A 46 -2.85 4.11 -8.49
C SER A 46 -1.39 4.34 -8.91
N PHE A 47 -1.19 5.06 -10.02
CA PHE A 47 0.14 5.45 -10.47
C PHE A 47 0.82 6.43 -9.50
N GLY A 48 0.05 7.28 -8.81
CA GLY A 48 0.58 8.20 -7.81
C GLY A 48 1.21 7.44 -6.65
N LEU A 49 0.46 6.51 -6.05
CA LEU A 49 0.98 5.66 -4.97
C LEU A 49 2.13 4.77 -5.43
N SER A 50 2.09 4.29 -6.68
CA SER A 50 3.17 3.47 -7.23
C SER A 50 4.49 4.22 -7.35
N LYS A 51 4.44 5.53 -7.62
CA LYS A 51 5.63 6.38 -7.72
C LYS A 51 6.11 6.85 -6.35
N SER A 52 5.20 7.06 -5.40
CA SER A 52 5.54 7.63 -4.09
C SER A 52 5.98 6.58 -3.06
N ALA A 53 5.55 5.32 -3.19
CA ALA A 53 5.93 4.24 -2.29
C ALA A 53 7.36 3.73 -2.54
N ASN A 54 7.96 3.07 -1.55
CA ASN A 54 9.26 2.41 -1.69
C ASN A 54 9.16 1.14 -2.52
N ASN A 55 8.08 0.38 -2.31
CA ASN A 55 7.82 -0.90 -2.95
C ASN A 55 6.40 -0.94 -3.48
N VAL A 56 6.18 -1.69 -4.55
CA VAL A 56 4.86 -1.88 -5.17
C VAL A 56 4.59 -3.36 -5.32
N ILE A 57 3.44 -3.82 -4.81
CA ILE A 57 2.89 -5.14 -5.05
C ILE A 57 1.57 -4.95 -5.80
N LEU A 58 1.48 -5.49 -7.01
CA LEU A 58 0.23 -5.53 -7.76
C LEU A 58 -0.31 -6.95 -7.70
N LEU A 59 -1.42 -7.13 -6.99
CA LEU A 59 -2.09 -8.41 -6.88
C LEU A 59 -2.77 -8.74 -8.20
N ARG A 60 -2.43 -9.91 -8.75
CA ARG A 60 -3.13 -10.48 -9.90
C ARG A 60 -4.34 -11.30 -9.44
N THR A 61 -5.36 -11.36 -10.30
CA THR A 61 -6.61 -12.06 -9.99
C THR A 61 -6.33 -13.52 -9.63
N GLU A 62 -5.54 -14.22 -10.45
CA GLU A 62 -5.15 -15.61 -10.25
C GLU A 62 -4.39 -15.87 -8.92
N GLU A 63 -3.74 -14.85 -8.36
CA GLU A 63 -3.04 -14.96 -7.07
C GLU A 63 -4.00 -14.84 -5.89
N ILE A 64 -5.12 -14.12 -6.08
CA ILE A 64 -6.14 -13.88 -5.05
C ILE A 64 -7.21 -14.97 -5.08
N GLU A 65 -7.57 -15.50 -6.25
CA GLU A 65 -8.68 -16.46 -6.43
C GLU A 65 -8.62 -17.67 -5.49
N LYS A 66 -7.42 -18.22 -5.26
CA LYS A 66 -7.24 -19.36 -4.32
C LYS A 66 -7.61 -19.06 -2.86
N PHE A 67 -7.73 -17.79 -2.50
CA PHE A 67 -8.14 -17.33 -1.17
C PHE A 67 -9.62 -16.92 -1.12
N LEU A 68 -10.27 -16.75 -2.28
CA LEU A 68 -11.70 -16.48 -2.37
C LEU A 68 -12.45 -17.81 -2.26
N LYS A 69 -12.83 -18.17 -1.03
CA LYS A 69 -13.85 -19.20 -0.83
C LYS A 69 -15.21 -18.56 -1.07
N PHE A 70 -15.86 -18.94 -2.15
CA PHE A 70 -17.28 -18.69 -2.33
C PHE A 70 -18.01 -19.89 -1.71
N GLU A 71 -18.71 -19.66 -0.60
CA GLU A 71 -19.72 -20.61 -0.12
C GLU A 71 -21.01 -20.36 -0.92
N ASP A 72 -21.64 -21.42 -1.39
CA ASP A 72 -22.89 -21.41 -2.17
C ASP A 72 -24.11 -20.99 -1.33
#